data_AF-A0A7S0SHJ4-F1
#
_entry.id   AF-A0A7S0SHJ4-F1
#
_cell.length_a   1.000
_cell.length_b   1.000
_cell.length_c   1.000
_cell.angle_alpha   90.00
_cell.angle_beta   90.00
_cell.angle_gamma   90.00
#
_symmetry.space_group_name_H-M   'P 1'
#
loop_
_entity.id
_entity.type
_entity.pdbx_description
1 polymer ?
#
loop_
_entity_poly.entity_id
_entity_poly.type
_entity_poly.pdbx_seq_one_letter_code
_entity_poly.pdbx_strand_id
1 'polypeptide(L)'
;MSSSRASGATVAATGAAGACAWWHVVSKMKGVYHDLKSRLQTESRRAEDDLMAHFVSVQRICDRTALPAVVPRLKYALQRRLDLSAQLHVLRAPAAVADTVSSQHKLHAWEELKVLAFTRVAASTLSLAVLSLHMRIMLNILSRQLYLEHALQGTPGRAGWSSLTVASQESFLALVEKGFPSVGVGGLIRVVRRAVSGRVADLQLSKSLSATELQTLLENIRRDVLPAVLRGDWMIDENGDDDDSGVQAAGGCNGVDRDEHFFTLAYIGDQGAVTEARRQLKSRSWEDVLLPPDNLVPQALAN
;
A
#
# COMPACT_ATOMS: atom_id res chain seq x y z
N MET A 1 29.16 -24.68 89.94
CA MET A 1 29.22 -24.31 88.51
C MET A 1 28.33 -25.25 87.71
N SER A 2 27.03 -24.97 87.55
CA SER A 2 26.14 -25.67 86.60
C SER A 2 24.78 -24.96 86.56
N SER A 3 24.66 -23.87 85.81
CA SER A 3 23.37 -23.30 85.38
C SER A 3 23.62 -22.25 84.31
N SER A 4 23.83 -22.68 83.05
CA SER A 4 23.92 -21.74 81.90
C SER A 4 23.76 -22.43 80.52
N ARG A 5 23.08 -23.59 80.43
CA ARG A 5 22.95 -24.32 79.14
C ARG A 5 21.52 -24.44 78.58
N ALA A 6 20.50 -23.98 79.31
CA ALA A 6 19.10 -24.18 78.89
C ALA A 6 18.53 -23.07 77.97
N SER A 7 19.10 -21.86 77.94
CA SER A 7 18.55 -20.74 77.14
C SER A 7 18.95 -20.71 75.65
N GLY A 8 20.02 -21.41 75.24
CA GLY A 8 20.49 -21.37 73.85
C GLY A 8 19.71 -22.27 72.88
N ALA A 9 19.13 -23.36 73.37
CA ALA A 9 18.44 -24.34 72.52
C ALA A 9 17.09 -23.81 71.98
N THR A 10 16.37 -23.01 72.77
CA THR A 10 15.05 -22.49 72.40
C THR A 10 15.14 -21.41 71.32
N VAL A 11 16.17 -20.55 71.37
CA VAL A 11 16.40 -19.49 70.37
C VAL A 11 16.82 -20.08 69.02
N ALA A 12 17.65 -21.13 69.02
CA ALA A 12 18.06 -21.82 67.80
C ALA A 12 16.89 -22.56 67.11
N ALA A 13 15.99 -23.19 67.87
CA ALA A 13 14.81 -23.87 67.33
C ALA A 13 13.79 -22.89 66.71
N THR A 14 13.65 -21.70 67.28
CA THR A 14 12.74 -20.66 66.74
C THR A 14 13.33 -20.05 65.45
N GLY A 15 14.66 -19.89 65.38
CA GLY A 15 15.36 -19.46 64.16
C GLY A 15 15.27 -20.47 63.01
N ALA A 16 15.40 -21.77 63.29
CA ALA A 16 15.28 -22.82 62.29
C ALA A 16 13.84 -22.96 61.74
N ALA A 17 12.83 -22.87 62.61
CA ALA A 17 11.42 -22.86 62.19
C ALA A 17 11.09 -21.63 61.33
N GLY A 18 11.61 -20.45 61.70
CA GLY A 18 11.47 -19.23 60.90
C GLY A 18 12.15 -19.32 59.53
N ALA A 19 13.34 -19.90 59.46
CA ALA A 19 14.06 -20.12 58.20
C ALA A 19 13.31 -21.11 57.27
N CYS A 20 12.74 -22.19 57.81
CA CYS A 20 11.93 -23.14 57.06
C CYS A 20 10.63 -22.51 56.54
N ALA A 21 9.93 -21.73 57.37
CA ALA A 21 8.73 -21.01 56.97
C ALA A 21 9.04 -19.97 55.86
N TRP A 22 10.15 -19.24 56.00
CA TRP A 22 10.61 -18.28 55.00
C TRP A 22 10.99 -18.97 53.67
N TRP A 23 11.72 -20.09 53.73
CA TRP A 23 12.02 -20.90 52.54
C TRP A 23 10.77 -21.40 51.82
N HIS A 24 9.75 -21.82 52.57
CA HIS A 24 8.49 -22.28 52.00
C HIS A 24 7.72 -21.14 51.30
N VAL A 25 7.72 -19.94 51.89
CA VAL A 25 7.12 -18.74 51.27
C VAL A 25 7.89 -18.34 50.00
N VAL A 26 9.22 -18.30 50.05
CA VAL A 26 10.06 -17.99 48.88
C VAL A 26 9.90 -19.02 47.77
N SER A 27 9.78 -20.31 48.10
CA SER A 27 9.53 -21.38 47.14
C SER A 27 8.16 -21.22 46.45
N LYS A 28 7.10 -20.94 47.21
CA LYS A 28 5.77 -20.63 46.66
C LYS A 28 5.81 -19.39 45.74
N MET A 29 6.49 -18.33 46.16
CA MET A 29 6.60 -17.09 45.38
C MET A 29 7.36 -17.29 44.07
N LYS A 30 8.44 -18.10 44.08
CA LYS A 30 9.15 -18.52 42.87
C LYS A 30 8.26 -19.34 41.93
N GLY A 31 7.44 -20.24 42.49
CA GLY A 31 6.46 -21.01 41.72
C GLY A 31 5.41 -20.11 41.03
N VAL A 32 4.83 -19.15 41.77
CA VAL A 32 3.87 -18.17 41.23
C VAL A 32 4.52 -17.30 40.15
N TYR A 33 5.75 -16.84 40.36
CA TYR A 33 6.47 -16.06 39.35
C TYR A 33 6.72 -16.87 38.07
N HIS A 34 7.15 -18.14 38.20
CA HIS A 34 7.37 -19.00 37.04
C HIS A 34 6.06 -19.31 36.30
N ASP A 35 4.97 -19.56 37.02
CA ASP A 35 3.64 -19.76 36.44
C ASP A 35 3.16 -18.50 35.70
N LEU A 36 3.23 -17.33 36.34
CA LEU A 36 2.87 -16.05 35.71
C LEU A 36 3.72 -15.77 34.47
N LYS A 37 5.03 -16.00 34.56
CA LYS A 37 5.95 -15.85 33.42
C LYS A 37 5.59 -16.80 32.27
N SER A 38 5.26 -18.06 32.57
CA SER A 38 4.83 -19.05 31.57
C SER A 38 3.50 -18.65 30.92
N ARG A 39 2.55 -18.15 31.70
CA ARG A 39 1.25 -17.66 31.20
C ARG A 39 1.43 -16.46 30.29
N LEU A 40 2.19 -15.44 30.72
CA LEU A 40 2.51 -14.27 29.89
C LEU A 40 3.20 -14.66 28.59
N GLN A 41 4.14 -15.61 28.63
CA GLN A 41 4.79 -16.12 27.42
C GLN A 41 3.81 -16.83 26.49
N THR A 42 2.87 -17.59 27.04
CA THR A 42 1.85 -18.31 26.26
C THR A 42 0.85 -17.33 25.64
N GLU A 43 0.41 -16.33 26.40
CA GLU A 43 -0.47 -15.27 25.92
C GLU A 43 0.20 -14.40 24.85
N SER A 44 1.47 -14.03 25.04
CA SER A 44 2.25 -13.30 24.04
C SER A 44 2.34 -14.08 22.73
N ARG A 45 2.62 -15.40 22.79
CA ARG A 45 2.67 -16.25 21.60
C ARG A 45 1.32 -16.33 20.89
N ARG A 46 0.24 -16.49 21.64
CA ARG A 46 -1.13 -16.50 21.07
C ARG A 46 -1.44 -15.19 20.38
N ALA A 47 -1.12 -14.05 20.99
CA ALA A 47 -1.33 -12.74 20.38
C ALA A 47 -0.51 -12.56 19.09
N GLU A 48 0.74 -13.06 19.05
CA GLU A 48 1.57 -13.06 17.85
C GLU A 48 0.97 -13.95 16.73
N ASP A 49 0.51 -15.15 17.09
CA ASP A 49 -0.13 -16.08 16.15
C ASP A 49 -1.43 -15.49 15.57
N ASP A 50 -2.25 -14.86 16.41
CA ASP A 50 -3.50 -14.20 16.00
C ASP A 50 -3.24 -13.01 15.07
N LEU A 51 -2.22 -12.20 15.39
CA LEU A 51 -1.81 -11.08 14.54
C LEU A 51 -1.29 -11.57 13.18
N MET A 52 -0.54 -12.67 13.16
CA MET A 52 -0.05 -13.28 11.93
C MET A 52 -1.21 -13.82 11.09
N ALA A 53 -2.18 -14.52 11.71
CA ALA A 53 -3.36 -15.02 11.02
C ALA A 53 -4.20 -13.89 10.41
N HIS A 54 -4.39 -12.80 11.16
CA HIS A 54 -5.06 -11.59 10.68
C HIS A 54 -4.34 -10.97 9.48
N PHE A 55 -3.02 -10.78 9.59
CA PHE A 55 -2.21 -10.25 8.48
C PHE A 55 -2.34 -11.09 7.21
N VAL A 56 -2.23 -12.42 7.32
CA VAL A 56 -2.40 -13.34 6.17
C VAL A 56 -3.79 -13.24 5.57
N SER A 57 -4.83 -13.08 6.40
CA SER A 57 -6.20 -12.85 5.91
C SER A 57 -6.31 -11.56 5.10
N VAL A 58 -5.76 -10.46 5.61
CA VAL A 58 -5.76 -9.14 4.94
C VAL A 58 -5.04 -9.19 3.61
N GLN A 59 -3.88 -9.84 3.52
CA GLN A 59 -3.17 -10.00 2.24
C GLN A 59 -4.00 -10.81 1.24
N ARG A 60 -4.66 -11.88 1.69
CA ARG A 60 -5.55 -12.69 0.84
C ARG A 60 -6.74 -11.87 0.32
N ILE A 61 -7.30 -10.99 1.14
CA ILE A 61 -8.39 -10.08 0.75
C ILE A 61 -7.87 -9.10 -0.31
N CYS A 62 -6.70 -8.50 -0.08
CA CYS A 62 -6.07 -7.60 -1.06
C CYS A 62 -5.93 -8.28 -2.44
N ASP A 63 -5.39 -9.49 -2.47
CA ASP A 63 -5.08 -10.21 -3.71
C ASP A 63 -6.32 -10.77 -4.43
N ARG A 64 -7.32 -11.24 -3.67
CA ARG A 64 -8.51 -11.88 -4.27
C ARG A 64 -9.66 -10.91 -4.56
N THR A 65 -9.71 -9.76 -3.91
CA THR A 65 -10.89 -8.87 -3.98
C THR A 65 -10.52 -7.45 -4.34
N ALA A 66 -9.69 -6.78 -3.54
CA ALA A 66 -9.41 -5.36 -3.72
C ALA A 66 -8.67 -5.06 -5.03
N LEU A 67 -7.61 -5.83 -5.33
CA LEU A 67 -6.85 -5.64 -6.57
C LEU A 67 -7.68 -5.96 -7.82
N PRO A 68 -8.36 -7.12 -7.93
CA PRO A 68 -9.23 -7.40 -9.07
C PRO A 68 -10.34 -6.36 -9.29
N ALA A 69 -10.82 -5.69 -8.24
CA ALA A 69 -11.83 -4.65 -8.36
C ALA A 69 -11.30 -3.35 -9.00
N VAL A 70 -10.06 -2.95 -8.68
CA VAL A 70 -9.50 -1.66 -9.13
C VAL A 70 -8.69 -1.77 -10.43
N VAL A 71 -8.12 -2.95 -10.72
CA VAL A 71 -7.34 -3.20 -11.95
C VAL A 71 -8.09 -2.86 -13.25
N PRO A 72 -9.40 -3.16 -13.43
CA PRO A 72 -10.14 -2.77 -14.63
C PRO A 72 -10.18 -1.26 -14.86
N ARG A 73 -10.29 -0.46 -13.78
CA ARG A 73 -10.27 1.01 -13.87
C ARG A 73 -8.90 1.52 -14.30
N LEU A 74 -7.83 0.96 -13.73
CA LEU A 74 -6.48 1.27 -14.14
C LEU A 74 -6.24 0.90 -15.62
N LYS A 75 -6.67 -0.28 -16.03
CA LYS A 75 -6.59 -0.74 -17.43
C LYS A 75 -7.29 0.25 -18.37
N TYR A 76 -8.50 0.68 -18.02
CA TYR A 76 -9.25 1.64 -18.82
C TYR A 76 -8.57 3.03 -18.87
N ALA A 77 -8.03 3.51 -17.75
CA ALA A 77 -7.27 4.76 -17.71
C ALA A 77 -6.01 4.71 -18.60
N LEU A 78 -5.26 3.62 -18.53
CA LEU A 78 -4.08 3.38 -19.37
C LEU A 78 -4.46 3.27 -20.85
N GLN A 79 -5.51 2.53 -21.19
CA GLN A 79 -5.95 2.36 -22.58
C GLN A 79 -6.39 3.68 -23.22
N ARG A 80 -7.08 4.54 -22.45
CA ARG A 80 -7.48 5.87 -22.95
C ARG A 80 -6.30 6.80 -23.18
N ARG A 81 -5.33 6.81 -22.27
CA ARG A 81 -4.18 7.73 -22.33
C ARG A 81 -3.05 7.24 -23.24
N LEU A 82 -2.98 5.94 -23.52
CA LEU A 82 -1.96 5.28 -24.35
C LEU A 82 -2.62 4.54 -25.52
N ASP A 83 -3.55 5.22 -26.19
CA ASP A 83 -4.19 4.66 -27.37
C ASP A 83 -3.21 4.68 -28.56
N LEU A 84 -3.16 3.55 -29.26
CA LEU A 84 -2.34 3.32 -30.45
C LEU A 84 -3.21 3.36 -31.71
N SER A 85 -4.55 3.43 -31.56
CA SER A 85 -5.52 3.32 -32.65
C SER A 85 -5.34 4.42 -33.70
N ALA A 86 -5.04 5.65 -33.28
CA ALA A 86 -4.82 6.78 -34.16
C ALA A 86 -3.61 6.56 -35.08
N GLN A 87 -2.47 6.16 -34.52
CA GLN A 87 -1.25 5.86 -35.26
C GLN A 87 -1.45 4.65 -36.18
N LEU A 88 -2.12 3.60 -35.69
CA LEU A 88 -2.42 2.41 -36.49
C LEU A 88 -3.40 2.71 -37.64
N HIS A 89 -4.33 3.65 -37.46
CA HIS A 89 -5.25 4.07 -38.51
C HIS A 89 -4.51 4.80 -39.64
N VAL A 90 -3.60 5.72 -39.29
CA VAL A 90 -2.72 6.40 -40.26
C VAL A 90 -1.87 5.40 -41.05
N LEU A 91 -1.36 4.36 -40.38
CA LEU A 91 -0.55 3.32 -41.00
C LEU A 91 -1.34 2.33 -41.86
N ARG A 92 -2.61 2.07 -41.53
CA ARG A 92 -3.50 1.15 -42.26
C ARG A 92 -4.33 1.83 -43.36
N ALA A 93 -4.24 3.15 -43.50
CA ALA A 93 -4.96 3.88 -44.52
C ALA A 93 -4.64 3.32 -45.93
N PRO A 94 -5.67 3.01 -46.74
CA PRO A 94 -5.49 2.35 -48.04
C PRO A 94 -4.68 3.23 -49.00
N ALA A 95 -3.94 2.55 -49.90
CA ALA A 95 -2.98 3.17 -50.81
C ALA A 95 -3.56 4.31 -51.69
N ALA A 96 -4.87 4.34 -51.95
CA ALA A 96 -5.53 5.41 -52.68
C ALA A 96 -5.45 6.80 -52.01
N VAL A 97 -5.22 6.86 -50.69
CA VAL A 97 -4.94 8.09 -49.92
C VAL A 97 -3.43 8.27 -49.70
N ALA A 98 -2.64 7.22 -49.91
CA ALA A 98 -1.20 7.22 -49.67
C ALA A 98 -0.40 8.07 -50.66
N ASP A 99 -0.91 8.34 -51.86
CA ASP A 99 -0.27 9.26 -52.81
C ASP A 99 -0.30 10.72 -52.32
N THR A 100 -1.19 11.04 -51.37
CA THR A 100 -1.24 12.34 -50.69
C THR A 100 -0.53 12.36 -49.32
N VAL A 101 -0.43 11.21 -48.65
CA VAL A 101 0.30 11.08 -47.38
C VAL A 101 1.75 10.72 -47.67
N SER A 102 2.59 11.75 -47.81
CA SER A 102 4.05 11.63 -47.99
C SER A 102 4.65 10.54 -47.11
N SER A 103 5.56 9.74 -47.68
CA SER A 103 6.32 8.68 -47.01
C SER A 103 6.93 9.11 -45.67
N GLN A 104 7.25 10.40 -45.53
CA GLN A 104 7.76 11.02 -44.31
C GLN A 104 6.75 11.01 -43.15
N HIS A 105 5.45 11.21 -43.42
CA HIS A 105 4.39 11.14 -42.41
C HIS A 105 4.19 9.71 -41.89
N LYS A 106 4.34 8.70 -42.76
CA LYS A 106 4.28 7.29 -42.35
C LYS A 106 5.45 6.91 -41.45
N LEU A 107 6.66 7.37 -41.77
CA LEU A 107 7.84 7.14 -40.93
C LEU A 107 7.68 7.79 -39.56
N HIS A 108 7.22 9.04 -39.51
CA HIS A 108 6.92 9.73 -38.25
C HIS A 108 5.88 8.96 -37.40
N ALA A 109 4.82 8.43 -38.02
CA ALA A 109 3.83 7.61 -37.34
C ALA A 109 4.43 6.32 -36.74
N TRP A 110 5.40 5.68 -37.42
CA TRP A 110 6.11 4.53 -36.88
C TRP A 110 7.03 4.87 -35.70
N GLU A 111 7.72 6.01 -35.76
CA GLU A 111 8.58 6.50 -34.67
C GLU A 111 7.77 6.80 -33.41
N GLU A 112 6.63 7.50 -33.55
CA GLU A 112 5.70 7.74 -32.44
C GLU A 112 5.10 6.44 -31.90
N LEU A 113 4.73 5.50 -32.78
CA LEU A 113 4.19 4.20 -32.37
C LEU A 113 5.20 3.40 -31.55
N LYS A 114 6.49 3.43 -31.94
CA LYS A 114 7.59 2.79 -31.22
C LYS A 114 7.68 3.34 -29.80
N VAL A 115 7.77 4.66 -29.64
CA VAL A 115 7.85 5.31 -28.31
C VAL A 115 6.63 4.97 -27.46
N LEU A 116 5.43 5.03 -28.04
CA LEU A 116 4.18 4.73 -27.33
C LEU A 116 4.06 3.27 -26.91
N ALA A 117 4.52 2.32 -27.73
CA ALA A 117 4.51 0.90 -27.39
C ALA A 117 5.38 0.60 -26.16
N PHE A 118 6.62 1.12 -26.13
CA PHE A 118 7.51 0.98 -24.98
C PHE A 118 6.97 1.70 -23.75
N THR A 119 6.46 2.92 -23.93
CA THR A 119 5.81 3.69 -22.86
C THR A 119 4.66 2.92 -22.26
N ARG A 120 3.82 2.28 -23.08
CA ARG A 120 2.68 1.50 -22.62
C ARG A 120 3.07 0.30 -21.78
N VAL A 121 4.10 -0.45 -22.17
CA VAL A 121 4.59 -1.60 -21.39
C VAL A 121 5.17 -1.14 -20.05
N ALA A 122 6.04 -0.14 -20.07
CA ALA A 122 6.67 0.39 -18.87
C ALA A 122 5.65 1.02 -17.91
N ALA A 123 4.78 1.90 -18.41
CA ALA A 123 3.75 2.57 -17.63
C ALA A 123 2.73 1.57 -17.06
N SER A 124 2.31 0.55 -17.82
CA SER A 124 1.39 -0.47 -17.31
C SER A 124 1.98 -1.27 -16.16
N THR A 125 3.25 -1.67 -16.29
CA THR A 125 3.97 -2.45 -15.27
C THR A 125 4.16 -1.63 -14.00
N LEU A 126 4.62 -0.39 -14.12
CA LEU A 126 4.81 0.51 -12.99
C LEU A 126 3.48 0.88 -12.34
N SER A 127 2.45 1.17 -13.13
CA SER A 127 1.14 1.53 -12.58
C SER A 127 0.53 0.40 -11.78
N LEU A 128 0.65 -0.84 -12.25
CA LEU A 128 0.16 -2.01 -11.53
C LEU A 128 0.95 -2.22 -10.23
N ALA A 129 2.27 -2.04 -10.26
CA ALA A 129 3.11 -2.14 -9.07
C ALA A 129 2.79 -1.08 -8.01
N VAL A 130 2.66 0.20 -8.42
CA VAL A 130 2.29 1.31 -7.54
C VAL A 130 0.89 1.10 -6.96
N LEU A 131 -0.09 0.73 -7.78
CA LEU A 131 -1.44 0.44 -7.32
C LEU A 131 -1.46 -0.72 -6.31
N SER A 132 -0.74 -1.81 -6.60
CA SER A 132 -0.63 -2.97 -5.70
C SER A 132 -0.04 -2.58 -4.34
N LEU A 133 1.07 -1.84 -4.36
CA LEU A 133 1.72 -1.37 -3.13
C LEU A 133 0.80 -0.44 -2.33
N HIS A 134 0.16 0.52 -3.00
CA HIS A 134 -0.72 1.48 -2.36
C HIS A 134 -1.94 0.80 -1.73
N MET A 135 -2.57 -0.14 -2.43
CA MET A 135 -3.66 -0.93 -1.86
C MET A 135 -3.23 -1.76 -0.65
N ARG A 136 -2.06 -2.40 -0.71
CA ARG A 136 -1.52 -3.16 0.41
C ARG A 136 -1.27 -2.25 1.61
N ILE A 137 -0.64 -1.09 1.42
CA ILE A 137 -0.39 -0.12 2.51
C ILE A 137 -1.71 0.28 3.17
N MET A 138 -2.70 0.68 2.36
CA MET A 138 -3.98 1.17 2.86
C MET A 138 -4.76 0.09 3.61
N LEU A 139 -4.82 -1.14 3.08
CA LEU A 139 -5.47 -2.26 3.75
C LEU A 139 -4.75 -2.67 5.04
N ASN A 140 -3.41 -2.57 5.11
CA ASN A 140 -2.67 -2.89 6.34
C ASN A 140 -2.86 -1.82 7.43
N ILE A 141 -2.92 -0.54 7.06
CA ILE A 141 -3.24 0.53 8.01
C ILE A 141 -4.66 0.32 8.54
N LEU A 142 -5.62 0.09 7.63
CA LEU A 142 -7.02 -0.13 7.98
C LEU A 142 -7.20 -1.37 8.88
N SER A 143 -6.61 -2.49 8.49
CA SER A 143 -6.75 -3.75 9.21
C SER A 143 -6.11 -3.71 10.59
N ARG A 144 -5.02 -2.95 10.76
CA ARG A 144 -4.40 -2.73 12.07
C ARG A 144 -5.30 -1.92 12.99
N GLN A 145 -5.96 -0.88 12.48
CA GLN A 145 -6.92 -0.10 13.26
C GLN A 145 -8.10 -0.97 13.69
N LEU A 146 -8.65 -1.79 12.78
CA LEU A 146 -9.72 -2.74 13.10
C LEU A 146 -9.31 -3.81 14.12
N TYR A 147 -8.09 -4.32 14.00
CA TYR A 147 -7.54 -5.28 14.95
C TYR A 147 -7.39 -4.66 16.34
N LEU A 148 -6.86 -3.43 16.44
CA LEU A 148 -6.74 -2.72 17.72
C LEU A 148 -8.11 -2.41 18.33
N GLU A 149 -9.09 -2.01 17.51
CA GLU A 149 -10.46 -1.80 17.97
C GLU A 149 -11.06 -3.08 18.55
N HIS A 150 -10.76 -4.25 17.99
CA HIS A 150 -11.20 -5.56 18.49
C HIS A 150 -10.44 -6.02 19.74
N ALA A 151 -9.12 -5.91 19.74
CA ALA A 151 -8.29 -6.32 20.87
C ALA A 151 -8.54 -5.47 22.14
N LEU A 152 -8.93 -4.20 21.97
CA LEU A 152 -9.22 -3.29 23.08
C LEU A 152 -10.67 -3.38 23.57
N GLN A 153 -11.53 -4.17 22.94
CA GLN A 153 -12.93 -4.32 23.39
C GLN A 153 -12.98 -4.84 24.84
N GLY A 154 -13.72 -4.12 25.69
CA GLY A 154 -13.84 -4.47 27.12
C GLY A 154 -12.70 -3.97 28.00
N THR A 155 -11.67 -3.33 27.44
CA THR A 155 -10.57 -2.74 28.22
C THR A 155 -10.82 -1.25 28.51
N PRO A 156 -10.36 -0.70 29.66
CA PRO A 156 -10.43 0.73 29.94
C PRO A 156 -9.63 1.57 28.92
N GLY A 157 -8.65 0.94 28.24
CA GLY A 157 -7.91 1.55 27.14
C GLY A 157 -8.78 1.91 25.92
N ARG A 158 -9.98 1.35 25.78
CA ARG A 158 -10.92 1.66 24.69
C ARG A 158 -11.47 3.08 24.73
N ALA A 159 -11.57 3.69 25.92
CA ALA A 159 -12.18 5.01 26.09
C ALA A 159 -11.46 6.15 25.31
N GLY A 160 -10.21 5.93 24.89
CA GLY A 160 -9.43 6.88 24.07
C GLY A 160 -9.45 6.61 22.56
N TRP A 161 -10.10 5.55 22.08
CA TRP A 161 -10.10 5.18 20.66
C TRP A 161 -11.46 5.47 20.01
N SER A 162 -11.45 6.28 18.96
CA SER A 162 -12.62 6.51 18.11
C SER A 162 -12.94 5.26 17.28
N SER A 163 -14.18 4.78 17.35
CA SER A 163 -14.64 3.64 16.54
C SER A 163 -14.59 3.98 15.06
N LEU A 164 -14.05 3.06 14.25
CA LEU A 164 -13.87 3.29 12.84
C LEU A 164 -15.16 2.96 12.08
N THR A 165 -16.01 3.96 11.85
CA THR A 165 -17.28 3.77 11.14
C THR A 165 -17.06 3.20 9.74
N VAL A 166 -18.00 2.37 9.26
CA VAL A 166 -17.97 1.82 7.90
C VAL A 166 -17.81 2.91 6.83
N ALA A 167 -18.43 4.08 7.03
CA ALA A 167 -18.30 5.22 6.13
C ALA A 167 -16.86 5.77 6.06
N SER A 168 -16.15 5.81 7.19
CA SER A 168 -14.74 6.22 7.26
C SER A 168 -13.83 5.20 6.56
N GLN A 169 -14.10 3.90 6.75
CA GLN A 169 -13.38 2.81 6.08
C GLN A 169 -13.53 2.90 4.55
N GLU A 170 -14.77 3.03 4.08
CA GLU A 170 -15.10 3.18 2.66
C GLU A 170 -14.45 4.44 2.07
N SER A 171 -14.52 5.57 2.78
CA SER A 171 -13.93 6.84 2.33
C SER A 171 -12.41 6.75 2.22
N PHE A 172 -11.76 6.07 3.17
CA PHE A 172 -10.32 5.85 3.16
C PHE A 172 -9.89 4.97 1.97
N LEU A 173 -10.60 3.87 1.71
CA LEU A 173 -10.29 3.00 0.57
C LEU A 173 -10.60 3.67 -0.79
N ALA A 174 -11.61 4.53 -0.84
CA ALA A 174 -11.96 5.28 -2.04
C ALA A 174 -10.84 6.24 -2.47
N LEU A 175 -9.96 6.70 -1.55
CA LEU A 175 -8.80 7.52 -1.91
C LEU A 175 -7.86 6.79 -2.87
N VAL A 176 -7.66 5.48 -2.67
CA VAL A 176 -6.83 4.66 -3.55
C VAL A 176 -7.46 4.52 -4.93
N GLU A 177 -8.76 4.23 -4.93
CA GLU A 177 -9.50 3.95 -6.14
C GLU A 177 -9.66 5.20 -7.02
N LYS A 178 -9.79 6.37 -6.40
CA LYS A 178 -9.94 7.65 -7.09
C LYS A 178 -8.60 8.29 -7.41
N GLY A 179 -7.68 8.42 -6.45
CA GLY A 179 -6.48 9.23 -6.60
C GLY A 179 -5.54 8.74 -7.71
N PHE A 180 -5.09 7.48 -7.62
CA PHE A 180 -4.07 6.97 -8.54
C PHE A 180 -4.60 6.78 -9.97
N PRO A 181 -5.72 6.06 -10.22
CA PRO A 181 -6.19 5.79 -11.58
C PRO A 181 -6.69 7.03 -12.34
N SER A 182 -7.18 8.07 -11.65
CA SER A 182 -7.74 9.25 -12.32
C SER A 182 -6.69 10.32 -12.62
N VAL A 183 -5.93 10.75 -11.61
CA VAL A 183 -4.94 11.84 -11.70
C VAL A 183 -3.54 11.27 -11.88
N GLY A 184 -3.14 10.33 -11.02
CA GLY A 184 -1.75 9.81 -10.94
C GLY A 184 -1.24 9.13 -12.21
N VAL A 185 -2.09 8.38 -12.91
CA VAL A 185 -1.72 7.68 -14.15
C VAL A 185 -1.23 8.65 -15.22
N GLY A 186 -1.79 9.86 -15.31
CA GLY A 186 -1.37 10.87 -16.27
C GLY A 186 0.07 11.33 -16.05
N GLY A 187 0.37 11.75 -14.81
CA GLY A 187 1.72 12.17 -14.42
C GLY A 187 2.74 11.04 -14.59
N LEU A 188 2.37 9.80 -14.23
CA LEU A 188 3.25 8.65 -14.40
C LEU A 188 3.56 8.38 -15.88
N ILE A 189 2.56 8.46 -16.76
CA ILE A 189 2.77 8.32 -18.21
C ILE A 189 3.71 9.40 -18.73
N ARG A 190 3.58 10.66 -18.29
CA ARG A 190 4.48 11.76 -18.70
C ARG A 190 5.94 11.46 -18.35
N VAL A 191 6.20 11.07 -17.11
CA VAL A 191 7.55 10.72 -16.62
C VAL A 191 8.12 9.52 -17.40
N VAL A 192 7.32 8.48 -17.58
CA VAL A 192 7.74 7.27 -18.32
C VAL A 192 8.01 7.60 -19.78
N ARG A 193 7.13 8.35 -20.45
CA ARG A 193 7.29 8.73 -21.85
C ARG A 193 8.58 9.52 -22.06
N ARG A 194 8.88 10.48 -21.18
CA ARG A 194 10.13 11.28 -21.24
C ARG A 194 11.38 10.39 -21.20
N ALA A 195 11.42 9.43 -20.27
CA ALA A 195 12.55 8.51 -20.15
C ALA A 195 12.64 7.53 -21.33
N VAL A 196 11.50 7.02 -21.81
CA VAL A 196 11.44 6.12 -22.96
C VAL A 196 11.89 6.84 -24.24
N SER A 197 11.40 8.05 -24.49
CA SER A 197 11.82 8.86 -25.65
C SER A 197 13.33 9.06 -25.67
N GLY A 198 13.96 9.37 -24.52
CA GLY A 198 15.40 9.56 -24.44
C GLY A 198 16.26 8.30 -24.69
N ARG A 199 15.67 7.11 -24.71
CA ARG A 199 16.38 5.83 -24.93
C ARG A 199 15.99 5.10 -26.21
N VAL A 200 14.76 5.32 -26.67
CA VAL A 200 14.15 4.57 -27.78
C VAL A 200 14.09 5.41 -29.05
N ALA A 201 14.16 6.74 -28.97
CA ALA A 201 14.14 7.62 -30.16
C ALA A 201 15.27 7.28 -31.15
N ASP A 202 16.49 7.08 -30.63
CA ASP A 202 17.67 6.83 -31.47
C ASP A 202 17.74 5.42 -32.10
N LEU A 203 16.81 4.54 -31.73
CA LEU A 203 16.77 3.18 -32.28
C LEU A 203 16.17 3.19 -33.68
N GLN A 204 16.96 2.83 -34.68
CA GLN A 204 16.47 2.65 -36.05
C GLN A 204 15.42 1.54 -36.10
N LEU A 205 14.29 1.81 -36.77
CA LEU A 205 13.20 0.84 -36.99
C LEU A 205 13.65 -0.42 -37.74
N SER A 206 14.72 -0.33 -38.55
CA SER A 206 15.29 -1.44 -39.31
C SER A 206 16.18 -2.37 -38.48
N LYS A 207 16.59 -1.96 -37.27
CA LYS A 207 17.50 -2.76 -36.44
C LYS A 207 16.72 -3.89 -35.77
N SER A 208 17.10 -5.14 -36.05
CA SER A 208 16.65 -6.28 -35.26
C SER A 208 17.34 -6.25 -33.89
N LEU A 209 16.54 -6.24 -32.81
CA LEU A 209 17.07 -6.31 -31.44
C LEU A 209 17.09 -7.76 -30.96
N SER A 210 18.22 -8.19 -30.42
CA SER A 210 18.33 -9.45 -29.69
C SER A 210 17.65 -9.35 -28.31
N ALA A 211 17.34 -10.50 -27.70
CA ALA A 211 16.72 -10.54 -26.38
C ALA A 211 17.57 -9.85 -25.29
N THR A 212 18.89 -9.97 -25.35
CA THR A 212 19.82 -9.35 -24.41
C THR A 212 19.92 -7.84 -24.59
N GLU A 213 19.89 -7.34 -25.83
CA GLU A 213 19.82 -5.91 -26.12
C GLU A 213 18.49 -5.30 -25.62
N LEU A 214 17.38 -6.00 -25.84
CA LEU A 214 16.07 -5.56 -25.35
C LEU A 214 16.03 -5.52 -23.81
N GLN A 215 16.56 -6.55 -23.14
CA GLN A 215 16.65 -6.57 -21.69
C GLN A 215 17.49 -5.42 -21.15
N THR A 216 18.64 -5.15 -21.78
CA THR A 216 19.53 -4.03 -21.43
C THR A 216 18.82 -2.69 -21.63
N LEU A 217 18.07 -2.53 -22.72
CA LEU A 217 17.28 -1.33 -22.99
C LEU A 217 16.21 -1.10 -21.91
N LEU A 218 15.44 -2.14 -21.57
CA LEU A 218 14.41 -2.06 -20.52
C LEU A 218 15.01 -1.76 -19.15
N GLU A 219 16.17 -2.32 -18.83
CA GLU A 219 16.89 -2.06 -17.59
C GLU A 219 17.40 -0.61 -17.50
N ASN A 220 17.85 -0.06 -18.62
CA ASN A 220 18.24 1.35 -18.69
C ASN A 220 17.02 2.28 -18.53
N ILE A 221 15.89 1.99 -19.20
CA ILE A 221 14.63 2.70 -19.01
C ILE A 221 14.21 2.64 -17.53
N ARG A 222 14.29 1.46 -16.91
CA ARG A 222 13.99 1.27 -15.48
C ARG A 222 14.87 2.16 -14.61
N ARG A 223 16.18 2.21 -14.88
CA ARG A 223 17.14 3.03 -14.12
C ARG A 223 16.83 4.53 -14.20
N ASP A 224 16.35 5.00 -15.34
CA ASP A 224 16.02 6.41 -15.54
C ASP A 224 14.66 6.78 -14.94
N VAL A 225 13.68 5.86 -15.00
CA VAL A 225 12.31 6.11 -14.50
C VAL A 225 12.22 5.98 -12.98
N LEU A 226 12.87 4.98 -12.39
CA LEU A 226 12.64 4.61 -10.99
C LEU A 226 12.93 5.76 -9.99
N PRO A 227 14.03 6.55 -10.12
CA PRO A 227 14.28 7.66 -9.22
C PRO A 227 13.18 8.72 -9.24
N ALA A 228 12.63 9.04 -10.41
CA ALA A 228 11.55 10.02 -10.55
C ALA A 228 10.22 9.50 -9.97
N VAL A 229 9.95 8.20 -10.15
CA VAL A 229 8.76 7.55 -9.55
C VAL A 229 8.84 7.55 -8.02
N LEU A 230 10.01 7.24 -7.46
CA LEU A 230 10.23 7.19 -6.01
C LEU A 230 10.19 8.57 -5.35
N ARG A 231 10.67 9.61 -6.04
CA ARG A 231 10.56 11.00 -5.55
C ARG A 231 9.13 11.54 -5.59
N GLY A 232 8.22 10.87 -6.29
CA GLY A 232 6.85 11.36 -6.46
C GLY A 232 6.70 12.43 -7.52
N ASP A 233 7.67 12.59 -8.44
CA ASP A 233 7.66 13.59 -9.52
C ASP A 233 6.41 13.47 -10.43
N TRP A 234 5.70 12.33 -10.38
CA TRP A 234 4.46 12.04 -11.10
C TRP A 234 3.18 12.50 -10.38
N MET A 235 3.28 12.90 -9.10
CA MET A 235 2.15 13.39 -8.30
C MET A 235 2.00 14.91 -8.34
N ILE A 236 2.99 15.63 -8.90
CA ILE A 236 2.91 17.06 -9.09
C ILE A 236 2.14 17.31 -10.38
N ASP A 237 0.93 17.85 -10.24
CA ASP A 237 0.23 18.48 -11.35
C ASP A 237 0.80 19.89 -11.48
N GLU A 238 1.94 20.02 -12.15
CA GLU A 238 2.30 21.30 -12.71
C GLU A 238 1.21 21.60 -13.76
N ASN A 239 0.38 22.60 -13.46
CA ASN A 239 -0.68 23.09 -14.32
C ASN A 239 -0.26 23.07 -15.80
N GLY A 240 -1.09 22.41 -16.62
CA GLY A 240 -1.35 22.71 -18.03
C GLY A 240 -0.17 23.01 -18.95
N ASP A 241 0.35 21.98 -19.63
CA ASP A 241 1.07 22.12 -20.90
C ASP A 241 0.27 21.49 -22.06
N ASP A 242 -1.02 21.82 -22.12
CA ASP A 242 -1.79 21.80 -23.37
C ASP A 242 -2.04 23.27 -23.74
N ASP A 243 -1.02 24.01 -24.18
CA ASP A 243 -1.21 25.20 -25.01
C ASP A 243 0.08 25.57 -25.78
N ASP A 244 0.02 25.28 -27.08
CA ASP A 244 0.83 25.91 -28.12
C ASP A 244 0.42 27.38 -28.24
N SER A 245 1.06 28.27 -27.49
CA SER A 245 1.21 29.68 -27.86
C SER A 245 2.20 30.39 -26.94
N GLY A 246 3.34 30.81 -27.51
CA GLY A 246 4.37 31.50 -26.77
C GLY A 246 3.92 32.87 -26.27
N VAL A 247 4.03 33.10 -24.96
CA VAL A 247 4.28 34.42 -24.38
C VAL A 247 5.17 34.27 -23.13
N GLN A 248 6.21 35.08 -23.11
CA GLN A 248 7.25 35.24 -22.10
C GLN A 248 6.69 35.92 -20.83
N ALA A 249 6.97 35.40 -19.63
CA ALA A 249 6.97 36.22 -18.41
C ALA A 249 7.84 35.60 -17.31
N ALA A 250 8.71 36.44 -16.76
CA ALA A 250 9.58 36.20 -15.61
C ALA A 250 8.85 36.43 -14.27
N GLY A 251 9.32 35.81 -13.20
CA GLY A 251 8.96 36.18 -11.82
C GLY A 251 9.14 35.03 -10.83
N GLY A 252 10.02 35.22 -9.83
CA GLY A 252 10.45 34.18 -8.89
C GLY A 252 9.73 34.11 -7.54
N CYS A 253 10.26 33.20 -6.70
CA CYS A 253 10.07 33.04 -5.24
C CYS A 253 8.65 32.59 -4.81
N ASN A 254 8.39 31.74 -3.80
CA ASN A 254 9.15 31.23 -2.66
C ASN A 254 8.62 29.85 -2.25
N GLY A 255 9.42 29.11 -1.48
CA GLY A 255 9.05 27.83 -0.88
C GLY A 255 7.85 27.93 0.05
N VAL A 256 6.98 26.92 -0.05
CA VAL A 256 5.90 26.61 0.90
C VAL A 256 5.87 25.09 1.08
N ASP A 257 5.61 24.69 2.31
CA ASP A 257 5.71 23.35 2.90
C ASP A 257 5.20 22.18 2.04
N ARG A 258 6.01 21.11 1.99
CA ARG A 258 5.83 19.91 1.16
C ARG A 258 4.87 18.87 1.75
N ASP A 259 4.39 19.04 2.98
CA ASP A 259 3.80 17.92 3.73
C ASP A 259 2.27 17.98 3.90
N GLU A 260 1.60 19.09 3.55
CA GLU A 260 0.15 19.24 3.77
C GLU A 260 -0.74 19.09 2.51
N HIS A 261 -0.16 18.94 1.32
CA HIS A 261 -0.94 18.78 0.08
C HIS A 261 -1.39 17.33 -0.21
N PHE A 262 -1.03 16.37 0.65
CA PHE A 262 -1.30 14.94 0.43
C PHE A 262 -2.79 14.57 0.51
N PHE A 263 -3.62 15.34 1.23
CA PHE A 263 -5.03 14.97 1.49
C PHE A 263 -6.08 15.88 0.82
N THR A 264 -5.72 17.07 0.37
CA THR A 264 -6.72 18.12 0.04
C THR A 264 -7.22 18.07 -1.41
N LEU A 265 -6.52 17.40 -2.34
CA LEU A 265 -6.86 17.42 -3.77
C LEU A 265 -7.81 16.31 -4.25
N ALA A 266 -8.17 15.35 -3.40
CA ALA A 266 -9.09 14.25 -3.78
C ALA A 266 -10.58 14.59 -3.61
N TYR A 267 -10.92 15.81 -3.21
CA TYR A 267 -12.28 16.22 -2.84
C TYR A 267 -12.93 17.15 -3.89
N ILE A 268 -13.01 16.74 -5.15
CA ILE A 268 -13.90 17.41 -6.12
C ILE A 268 -14.67 16.37 -6.95
N GLY A 269 -15.98 16.30 -6.65
CA GLY A 269 -17.08 16.06 -7.60
C GLY A 269 -17.12 14.73 -8.36
N ASP A 270 -17.95 13.79 -7.90
CA ASP A 270 -19.03 13.14 -8.68
C ASP A 270 -19.63 11.96 -7.88
N GLN A 271 -20.92 12.05 -7.54
CA GLN A 271 -21.65 11.14 -6.65
C GLN A 271 -22.38 10.00 -7.39
N GLY A 272 -22.45 10.02 -8.74
CA GLY A 272 -23.26 9.06 -9.51
C GLY A 272 -22.63 7.67 -9.71
N ALA A 273 -21.31 7.59 -9.84
CA ALA A 273 -20.60 6.34 -10.14
C ALA A 273 -20.27 5.49 -8.88
N VAL A 274 -20.37 6.09 -7.69
CA VAL A 274 -20.11 5.45 -6.39
C VAL A 274 -21.16 4.37 -6.08
N THR A 275 -22.37 4.50 -6.62
CA THR A 275 -23.52 3.66 -6.27
C THR A 275 -23.45 2.21 -6.79
N GLU A 276 -22.82 1.96 -7.95
CA GLU A 276 -22.82 0.63 -8.57
C GLU A 276 -21.65 -0.25 -8.08
N ALA A 277 -20.47 0.34 -7.85
CA ALA A 277 -19.37 -0.33 -7.14
C ALA A 277 -19.77 -0.66 -5.69
N ARG A 278 -20.53 0.22 -5.04
CA ARG A 278 -21.13 0.02 -3.72
C ARG A 278 -22.14 -1.13 -3.70
N ARG A 279 -22.82 -1.43 -4.82
CA ARG A 279 -23.78 -2.54 -4.91
C ARG A 279 -23.08 -3.90 -5.01
N GLN A 280 -21.95 -3.98 -5.72
CA GLN A 280 -21.14 -5.20 -5.77
C GLN A 280 -20.38 -5.45 -4.45
N LEU A 281 -19.92 -4.38 -3.79
CA LEU A 281 -19.27 -4.46 -2.47
C LEU A 281 -20.22 -4.74 -1.29
N LYS A 282 -21.49 -4.31 -1.36
CA LYS A 282 -22.51 -4.55 -0.31
C LYS A 282 -22.90 -6.00 -0.14
N SER A 283 -22.62 -6.87 -1.11
CA SER A 283 -23.03 -8.28 -1.05
C SER A 283 -22.20 -9.15 -0.09
N ARG A 284 -21.09 -8.62 0.44
CA ARG A 284 -20.28 -9.26 1.47
C ARG A 284 -19.99 -8.23 2.54
N SER A 285 -20.59 -8.39 3.71
CA SER A 285 -20.30 -7.57 4.88
C SER A 285 -18.79 -7.69 5.15
N TRP A 286 -18.07 -6.58 4.97
CA TRP A 286 -16.63 -6.53 5.19
C TRP A 286 -16.28 -6.78 6.66
N GLU A 287 -17.27 -6.61 7.54
CA GLU A 287 -17.23 -6.96 8.96
C GLU A 287 -17.02 -8.48 9.13
N ASP A 288 -17.76 -9.36 8.46
CA ASP A 288 -17.58 -10.82 8.64
C ASP A 288 -16.25 -11.36 8.08
N VAL A 289 -15.54 -10.56 7.26
CA VAL A 289 -14.35 -11.00 6.50
C VAL A 289 -13.05 -10.44 7.08
N LEU A 290 -13.11 -9.26 7.70
CA LEU A 290 -11.96 -8.59 8.33
C LEU A 290 -11.86 -8.84 9.84
N LEU A 291 -12.90 -9.43 10.44
CA LEU A 291 -12.90 -9.72 11.86
C LEU A 291 -12.24 -11.07 12.17
N PRO A 292 -11.44 -11.17 13.24
CA PRO A 292 -11.05 -12.46 13.79
C PRO A 292 -12.32 -13.25 14.18
N PRO A 293 -12.40 -14.58 13.96
CA PRO A 293 -13.57 -15.37 14.35
C PRO A 293 -13.93 -15.17 15.84
N ASP A 294 -15.23 -15.13 16.16
CA ASP A 294 -15.82 -14.82 17.48
C ASP A 294 -15.26 -15.62 18.68
N ASN A 295 -14.52 -16.69 18.42
CA ASN A 295 -13.84 -17.49 19.44
C ASN A 295 -12.54 -16.84 19.97
N LEU A 296 -12.20 -15.62 19.55
CA LEU A 296 -10.92 -14.95 19.80
C LEU A 296 -10.98 -13.81 20.82
N VAL A 297 -12.06 -13.67 21.58
CA VAL A 297 -12.08 -12.79 22.76
C VAL A 297 -11.24 -13.44 23.86
N PRO A 298 -10.16 -12.80 24.37
CA PRO A 298 -9.54 -13.26 25.60
C PRO A 298 -10.58 -13.13 26.72
N GLN A 299 -11.06 -14.26 27.26
CA GLN A 299 -11.89 -14.28 28.48
C GLN A 299 -11.18 -13.73 29.73
N ALA A 300 -9.98 -13.14 29.58
CA ALA A 300 -9.05 -12.87 30.67
C ALA A 300 -9.24 -11.52 31.39
N LEU A 301 -10.32 -10.76 31.12
CA LEU A 301 -10.59 -9.52 31.84
C LEU A 301 -11.97 -9.46 32.52
N ALA A 302 -12.65 -10.60 32.65
CA ALA A 302 -13.96 -10.70 33.31
C ALA A 302 -13.95 -11.32 34.72
N ASN A 303 -12.78 -11.49 35.36
CA ASN A 303 -12.67 -11.91 36.76
C ASN A 303 -11.54 -11.18 37.49
#